data_AF-A0A243SHF7-F1
#
_entry.id   AF-A0A243SHF7-F1
#
_cell.length_a   1.000
_cell.length_b   1.000
_cell.length_c   1.000
_cell.angle_alpha   90.00
_cell.angle_beta   90.00
_cell.angle_gamma   90.00
#
_symmetry.space_group_name_H-M   'P 1'
#
loop_
_entity.id
_entity.type
_entity.pdbx_description
1 polymer ?
#
loop_
_entity_poly.entity_id
_entity_poly.type
_entity_poly.pdbx_seq_one_letter_code
_entity_poly.pdbx_strand_id
1 'polypeptide(L)'
;MLLTVAINYGQSSANVAGIAIQGIARDNNNTARTSATISLTFRIYYGSNVVIYEVTRTVTTDAFGVFSAVLEPGETNNIVIANTQAYLRISEGSTTISDEKLKQVPYAIAASNGVPTGSIMPFVGTTAPVGWVMCDGSALPADALGGAPLRALVGDYAPDLRGIFLRGAGQNGNGTNAAEIQPNTLKAVQSSDNKSHNHTGNTSNAGNHYHNMFTRQDSGSGQTTIGYLATTDQLYKVSPRRDGNGDWNGELMYSPNQTNDVIDRGRTSTNGDHNHSFTTANSGTTESRPINYGVNYIIKL
;
A
#
# COMPACT_ATOMS: atom_id res chain seq x y z
N MET A 1 39.50 -13.65 -17.59
CA MET A 1 39.81 -12.55 -16.67
C MET A 1 38.49 -11.84 -16.36
N LEU A 2 37.93 -12.05 -15.17
CA LEU A 2 36.63 -11.52 -14.79
C LEU A 2 36.81 -10.08 -14.26
N LEU A 3 36.45 -9.08 -15.06
CA LEU A 3 36.48 -7.68 -14.64
C LEU A 3 35.25 -7.41 -13.77
N THR A 4 35.45 -7.31 -12.47
CA THR A 4 34.40 -6.92 -11.53
C THR A 4 34.47 -5.40 -11.35
N VAL A 5 33.49 -4.68 -11.90
CA VAL A 5 33.37 -3.23 -11.71
C VAL A 5 32.46 -3.00 -10.50
N ALA A 6 33.04 -2.56 -9.38
CA ALA A 6 32.28 -2.05 -8.25
C ALA A 6 31.94 -0.57 -8.51
N ILE A 7 30.66 -0.29 -8.77
CA ILE A 7 30.13 1.07 -8.90
C ILE A 7 29.61 1.48 -7.52
N ASN A 8 30.40 2.27 -6.79
CA ASN A 8 29.94 2.87 -5.54
C ASN A 8 29.11 4.12 -5.87
N TYR A 9 27.81 4.10 -5.57
CA TYR A 9 26.96 5.29 -5.62
C TYR A 9 27.15 6.07 -4.31
N GLY A 10 28.16 6.93 -4.28
CA GLY A 10 28.32 7.90 -3.20
C GLY A 10 27.25 8.98 -3.30
N GLN A 11 26.39 9.08 -2.30
CA GLN A 11 25.52 10.24 -2.08
C GLN A 11 26.41 11.40 -1.60
N SER A 12 26.71 12.38 -2.45
CA SER A 12 27.31 13.65 -2.00
C SER A 12 26.20 14.70 -1.86
N SER A 13 25.60 14.80 -0.67
CA SER A 13 24.89 16.00 -0.26
C SER A 13 25.92 17.04 0.20
N ALA A 14 26.42 17.83 -0.74
CA ALA A 14 27.26 18.97 -0.41
C ALA A 14 26.37 20.07 0.18
N ASN A 15 26.13 20.04 1.49
CA ASN A 15 25.29 21.02 2.20
C ASN A 15 25.83 22.45 2.09
N VAL A 16 27.12 22.68 1.82
CA VAL A 16 27.68 23.97 1.40
C VAL A 16 28.96 23.71 0.60
N ALA A 17 28.89 23.68 -0.73
CA ALA A 17 30.09 23.71 -1.57
C ALA A 17 30.42 25.16 -1.92
N GLY A 18 31.46 25.71 -1.32
CA GLY A 18 32.04 26.97 -1.76
C GLY A 18 32.72 26.80 -3.13
N ILE A 19 32.57 27.78 -4.02
CA ILE A 19 33.26 27.82 -5.30
C ILE A 19 34.62 28.47 -5.08
N ALA A 20 35.67 27.65 -5.02
CA ALA A 20 37.04 28.15 -4.95
C ALA A 20 37.47 28.72 -6.32
N ILE A 21 37.93 29.96 -6.31
CA ILE A 21 38.45 30.69 -7.46
C ILE A 21 39.90 31.00 -7.18
N GLN A 22 40.76 30.73 -8.17
CA GLN A 22 42.14 31.17 -8.18
C GLN A 22 42.42 31.87 -9.50
N GLY A 23 43.11 33.01 -9.45
CA GLY A 23 43.45 33.78 -10.63
C GLY A 23 44.77 34.52 -10.44
N ILE A 24 45.34 35.02 -11.54
CA ILE A 24 46.53 35.87 -11.52
C ILE A 24 46.08 37.29 -11.88
N ALA A 25 46.24 38.23 -10.96
CA ALA A 25 45.93 39.63 -11.21
C ALA A 25 47.04 40.28 -12.04
N ARG A 26 46.65 40.92 -13.15
CA ARG A 26 47.56 41.64 -14.05
C ARG A 26 47.12 43.08 -14.21
N ASP A 27 48.08 43.97 -14.50
CA ASP A 27 47.81 45.35 -14.88
C ASP A 27 47.52 45.49 -16.38
N ASN A 28 47.29 46.72 -16.84
CA ASN A 28 46.99 47.03 -18.25
C ASN A 28 48.14 46.69 -19.21
N ASN A 29 49.36 46.49 -18.70
CA ASN A 29 50.53 46.10 -19.48
C ASN A 29 50.77 44.58 -19.41
N ASN A 30 49.79 43.80 -18.94
CA ASN A 30 49.87 42.36 -18.74
C ASN A 30 50.93 41.92 -17.72
N THR A 31 51.37 42.83 -16.84
CA THR A 31 52.35 42.56 -15.78
C THR A 31 51.63 42.10 -14.51
N ALA A 32 52.16 41.09 -13.83
CA ALA A 32 51.56 40.58 -12.61
C ALA A 32 51.58 41.64 -11.49
N ARG A 33 50.45 41.86 -10.83
CA ARG A 33 50.33 42.76 -9.69
C ARG A 33 50.69 41.98 -8.42
N THR A 34 51.95 42.01 -8.04
CA THR A 34 52.50 41.21 -6.92
C THR A 34 52.30 41.90 -5.57
N SER A 35 52.02 41.12 -4.52
CA SER A 35 51.85 41.60 -3.13
C SER A 35 50.89 42.80 -3.00
N ALA A 36 49.86 42.84 -3.84
CA ALA A 36 48.93 43.96 -3.97
C ALA A 36 47.58 43.61 -3.34
N THR A 37 46.95 44.60 -2.73
CA THR A 37 45.56 44.50 -2.27
C THR A 37 44.65 45.02 -3.37
N ILE A 38 43.72 44.18 -3.84
CA ILE A 38 42.83 44.48 -4.96
C ILE A 38 41.37 44.20 -4.56
N SER A 39 40.44 45.03 -5.04
CA SER A 39 39.01 44.87 -4.78
C SER A 39 38.33 44.31 -6.02
N LEU A 40 37.86 43.07 -5.93
CA LEU A 40 37.25 42.35 -7.04
C LEU A 40 35.78 42.11 -6.77
N THR A 41 34.94 42.39 -7.77
CA THR A 41 33.53 42.02 -7.78
C THR A 41 33.37 40.73 -8.57
N PHE A 42 32.78 39.72 -7.91
CA PHE A 42 32.45 38.42 -8.49
C PHE A 42 30.95 38.36 -8.72
N ARG A 43 30.55 38.18 -9.98
CA ARG A 43 29.15 38.06 -10.39
C ARG A 43 28.95 36.71 -11.07
N ILE A 44 27.99 35.92 -10.57
CA ILE A 44 27.50 34.72 -11.22
C ILE A 44 26.15 35.03 -11.86
N TYR A 45 26.00 34.66 -13.13
CA TYR A 45 24.79 34.91 -13.90
C TYR A 45 24.54 33.78 -14.91
N TYR A 46 23.32 33.73 -15.45
CA TYR A 46 22.96 32.81 -16.55
C TYR A 46 22.14 33.54 -17.63
N GLY A 47 21.99 32.90 -18.79
CA GLY A 47 21.22 33.44 -19.91
C GLY A 47 21.69 34.84 -20.35
N SER A 48 20.74 35.74 -20.62
CA SER A 48 20.99 37.13 -21.02
C SER A 48 21.36 38.05 -19.84
N ASN A 49 22.34 37.65 -19.01
CA ASN A 49 22.80 38.37 -17.80
C ASN A 49 21.82 38.39 -16.60
N VAL A 50 21.08 37.31 -16.37
CA VAL A 50 20.28 37.18 -15.14
C VAL A 50 21.21 36.88 -13.97
N VAL A 51 21.44 37.87 -13.10
CA VAL A 51 22.35 37.76 -11.94
C VAL A 51 21.70 36.92 -10.85
N ILE A 52 22.45 35.92 -10.37
CA ILE A 52 22.01 35.04 -9.28
C ILE A 52 22.87 35.21 -8.02
N TYR A 53 24.11 35.66 -8.17
CA TYR A 53 24.98 35.95 -7.05
C TYR A 53 25.96 37.07 -7.40
N GLU A 54 26.17 38.01 -6.49
CA GLU A 54 27.14 39.08 -6.65
C GLU A 54 27.77 39.43 -5.30
N VAL A 55 29.11 39.52 -5.26
CA VAL A 55 29.84 39.92 -4.06
C VAL A 55 31.12 40.66 -4.44
N THR A 56 31.42 41.75 -3.73
CA THR A 56 32.72 42.41 -3.80
C THR A 56 33.58 41.94 -2.64
N ARG A 57 34.81 41.48 -2.94
CA ARG A 57 35.79 41.08 -1.94
C ARG A 57 37.12 41.74 -2.21
N THR A 58 37.76 42.16 -1.12
CA THR A 58 39.16 42.55 -1.12
C THR A 58 40.02 41.31 -1.02
N VAL A 59 40.92 41.10 -1.97
CA VAL A 59 41.87 39.97 -2.00
C VAL A 59 43.30 40.49 -2.07
N THR A 60 44.23 39.74 -1.50
CA THR A 60 45.67 40.03 -1.55
C THR A 60 46.33 39.06 -2.51
N THR A 61 47.15 39.58 -3.43
CA THR A 61 47.94 38.75 -4.33
C THR A 61 49.26 38.33 -3.71
N ASP A 62 49.79 37.18 -4.11
CA ASP A 62 51.11 36.71 -3.69
C ASP A 62 52.26 37.35 -4.49
N ALA A 63 53.49 36.85 -4.30
CA ALA A 63 54.68 37.31 -5.01
C ALA A 63 54.65 37.07 -6.53
N PHE A 64 53.70 36.27 -7.04
CA PHE A 64 53.49 35.98 -8.45
C PHE A 64 52.20 36.61 -9.00
N GLY A 65 51.49 37.41 -8.18
CA GLY A 65 50.23 38.04 -8.54
C GLY A 65 49.01 37.12 -8.40
N VAL A 66 49.16 35.94 -7.80
CA VAL A 66 48.07 34.97 -7.65
C VAL A 66 47.18 35.38 -6.47
N PHE A 67 45.87 35.35 -6.66
CA PHE A 67 44.88 35.52 -5.59
C PHE A 67 43.98 34.29 -5.50
N SER A 68 43.36 34.10 -4.33
CA SER A 68 42.30 33.11 -4.12
C SER A 68 41.08 33.74 -3.47
N ALA A 69 39.90 33.24 -3.83
CA ALA A 69 38.63 33.61 -3.23
C ALA A 69 37.71 32.40 -3.17
N VAL A 70 36.86 32.33 -2.15
CA VAL A 70 35.80 31.31 -2.05
C VAL A 70 34.47 32.02 -2.12
N LEU A 71 33.63 31.67 -3.10
CA LEU A 71 32.27 32.19 -3.23
C LEU A 71 31.29 31.22 -2.60
N GLU A 72 30.25 31.76 -1.95
CA GLU A 72 29.22 30.95 -1.30
C GLU A 72 27.84 31.42 -1.81
N PRO A 73 27.42 30.97 -3.01
CA PRO A 73 26.15 31.42 -3.59
C PRO A 73 24.90 31.00 -2.81
N GLY A 74 25.03 29.99 -1.95
CA GLY A 74 23.92 29.38 -1.23
C GLY A 74 23.18 28.32 -2.05
N GLU A 75 22.39 27.49 -1.37
CA GLU A 75 21.73 26.32 -1.96
C GLU A 75 20.83 26.66 -3.15
N THR A 76 20.00 27.70 -3.04
CA THR A 76 19.07 28.13 -4.11
C THR A 76 19.83 28.47 -5.39
N ASN A 77 20.93 29.21 -5.27
CA ASN A 77 21.74 29.60 -6.43
C ASN A 77 22.57 28.43 -6.96
N ASN A 78 23.04 27.55 -6.08
CA ASN A 78 23.75 26.33 -6.49
C ASN A 78 22.86 25.42 -7.37
N ILE A 79 21.55 25.33 -7.07
CA ILE A 79 20.59 24.62 -7.93
C ILE A 79 20.52 25.26 -9.33
N VAL A 80 20.46 26.60 -9.40
CA VAL A 80 20.43 27.31 -10.69
C VAL A 80 21.73 27.09 -11.46
N ILE A 81 22.88 27.16 -10.79
CA ILE A 81 24.20 26.90 -11.40
C ILE A 81 24.30 25.46 -11.94
N ALA A 82 23.74 24.48 -11.24
CA ALA A 82 23.76 23.08 -11.67
C ALA A 82 22.86 22.83 -12.90
N ASN A 83 21.71 23.50 -12.98
CA ASN A 83 20.69 23.27 -14.00
C ASN A 83 20.75 24.22 -15.20
N THR A 84 21.60 25.25 -15.15
CA THR A 84 21.76 26.22 -16.23
C THR A 84 23.24 26.40 -16.59
N GLN A 85 23.54 26.85 -17.81
CA GLN A 85 24.90 27.26 -18.15
C GLN A 85 25.21 28.60 -17.48
N ALA A 86 25.77 28.54 -16.28
CA ALA A 86 26.22 29.72 -15.55
C ALA A 86 27.57 30.26 -16.07
N TYR A 87 27.78 31.55 -15.85
CA TYR A 87 28.98 32.33 -16.17
C TYR A 87 29.47 33.04 -14.93
N LEU A 88 30.78 33.17 -14.80
CA LEU A 88 31.45 33.94 -13.75
C LEU A 88 32.11 35.15 -14.39
N ARG A 89 31.65 36.34 -14.01
CA ARG A 89 32.29 37.61 -14.32
C ARG A 89 33.06 38.13 -13.12
N ILE A 90 34.30 38.52 -13.34
CA ILE A 90 35.16 39.18 -12.36
C ILE A 90 35.47 40.58 -12.87
N SER A 91 35.24 41.61 -12.06
CA SER A 91 35.56 43.00 -12.40
C SER A 91 36.28 43.73 -11.27
N GLU A 92 37.11 44.70 -11.64
CA GLU A 92 37.69 45.69 -10.71
C GLU A 92 37.12 47.06 -11.10
N GLY A 93 36.29 47.62 -10.23
CA GLY A 93 35.49 48.79 -10.58
C GLY A 93 34.60 48.53 -11.80
N SER A 94 34.73 49.37 -12.84
CA SER A 94 33.98 49.26 -14.09
C SER A 94 34.63 48.32 -15.12
N THR A 95 35.84 47.83 -14.88
CA THR A 95 36.60 47.04 -15.85
C THR A 95 36.36 45.55 -15.63
N THR A 96 35.82 44.85 -16.63
CA THR A 96 35.73 43.39 -16.63
C THR A 96 37.11 42.78 -16.86
N ILE A 97 37.57 41.98 -15.89
CA ILE A 97 38.85 41.27 -15.93
C ILE A 97 38.68 39.89 -16.56
N SER A 98 37.58 39.21 -16.25
CA SER A 98 37.26 37.89 -16.78
C SER A 98 35.75 37.73 -16.90
N ASP A 99 35.31 37.06 -17.95
CA ASP A 99 33.90 36.68 -18.14
C ASP A 99 33.85 35.33 -18.84
N GLU A 100 33.74 34.26 -18.04
CA GLU A 100 33.96 32.90 -18.51
C GLU A 100 32.85 31.95 -18.10
N LYS A 101 32.66 30.90 -18.90
CA LYS A 101 31.73 29.81 -18.56
C LYS A 101 32.19 29.13 -17.28
N LEU A 102 31.29 29.01 -16.30
CA LEU A 102 31.56 28.20 -15.12
C LEU A 102 31.49 26.72 -15.51
N LYS A 103 32.66 26.10 -15.69
CA LYS A 103 32.76 24.68 -16.07
C LYS A 103 32.54 23.83 -14.81
N GLN A 104 31.43 23.11 -14.79
CA GLN A 104 31.11 22.17 -13.72
C GLN A 104 31.71 20.79 -13.99
N VAL A 105 32.17 20.11 -12.93
CA VAL A 105 32.65 18.72 -13.02
C VAL A 105 31.46 17.79 -13.31
N PRO A 106 31.57 16.81 -14.22
CA PRO A 106 30.45 15.95 -14.62
C PRO A 106 29.72 15.24 -13.47
N TYR A 107 30.40 15.00 -12.34
CA TYR A 107 29.82 14.37 -11.15
C TYR A 107 28.88 15.29 -10.35
N ALA A 108 29.00 16.62 -10.50
CA ALA A 108 28.16 17.60 -9.81
C ALA A 108 26.78 17.75 -10.48
N ILE A 109 26.68 17.51 -11.80
CA ILE A 109 25.40 17.50 -12.54
C ILE A 109 24.56 16.27 -12.17
N ALA A 110 25.21 15.11 -12.03
CA ALA A 110 24.53 13.84 -11.74
C ALA A 110 24.02 13.75 -10.30
N ALA A 111 24.67 14.41 -9.33
CA ALA A 111 24.22 14.46 -7.94
C ALA A 111 22.99 15.37 -7.73
N SER A 112 22.75 16.36 -8.60
CA SER A 112 21.53 17.18 -8.57
C SER A 112 20.31 16.46 -9.15
N ASN A 113 20.50 15.41 -9.96
CA ASN A 113 19.46 14.67 -10.69
C ASN A 113 19.42 13.16 -10.35
N GLY A 114 20.00 12.74 -9.21
CA GLY A 114 20.04 11.32 -8.86
C GLY A 114 18.67 10.68 -8.63
N VAL A 115 17.65 11.51 -8.36
CA VAL A 115 16.27 11.07 -8.17
C VAL A 115 15.33 12.03 -8.90
N PRO A 116 14.55 11.57 -9.90
CA PRO A 116 13.64 12.43 -10.63
C PRO A 116 12.46 12.90 -9.77
N THR A 117 11.96 14.11 -10.02
CA THR A 117 10.72 14.64 -9.45
C THR A 117 9.59 13.62 -9.57
N GLY A 118 8.79 13.46 -8.51
CA GLY A 118 7.71 12.48 -8.44
C GLY A 118 8.15 11.08 -7.99
N SER A 119 9.45 10.84 -7.80
CA SER A 119 9.92 9.59 -7.18
C SER A 119 9.45 9.51 -5.73
N ILE A 120 8.89 8.36 -5.35
CA ILE A 120 8.42 8.08 -3.99
C ILE A 120 9.41 7.12 -3.33
N MET A 121 9.79 7.39 -2.09
CA MET A 121 10.63 6.50 -1.29
C MET A 121 10.11 6.31 0.12
N PRO A 122 10.31 5.12 0.72
CA PRO A 122 10.12 4.92 2.16
C PRO A 122 11.13 5.75 2.96
N PHE A 123 10.69 6.33 4.06
CA PHE A 123 11.48 7.22 4.90
C PHE A 123 11.16 7.03 6.38
N VAL A 124 12.19 6.80 7.19
CA VAL A 124 12.04 6.50 8.63
C VAL A 124 11.86 7.75 9.50
N GLY A 125 12.19 8.94 8.98
CA GLY A 125 12.11 10.19 9.73
C GLY A 125 10.71 10.79 9.70
N THR A 126 10.47 11.77 10.58
CA THR A 126 9.19 12.48 10.74
C THR A 126 9.10 13.82 10.02
N THR A 127 10.21 14.30 9.45
CA THR A 127 10.29 15.55 8.69
C THR A 127 11.00 15.31 7.37
N ALA A 128 10.36 15.68 6.26
CA ALA A 128 10.93 15.48 4.93
C ALA A 128 12.21 16.34 4.78
N PRO A 129 13.31 15.78 4.24
CA PRO A 129 14.51 16.57 3.92
C PRO A 129 14.24 17.65 2.87
N VAL A 130 15.12 18.64 2.77
CA VAL A 130 15.06 19.67 1.72
C VAL A 130 15.00 19.01 0.34
N GLY A 131 14.11 19.51 -0.52
CA GLY A 131 13.86 18.94 -1.85
C GLY A 131 12.89 17.75 -1.88
N TRP A 132 12.28 17.41 -0.74
CA TRP A 132 11.27 16.37 -0.59
C TRP A 132 10.08 16.89 0.21
N VAL A 133 8.93 16.24 0.04
CA VAL A 133 7.73 16.49 0.87
C VAL A 133 7.14 15.16 1.32
N MET A 134 6.39 15.20 2.44
CA MET A 134 5.66 14.03 2.93
C MET A 134 4.49 13.67 2.02
N CYS A 135 4.24 12.38 1.85
CA CYS A 135 3.05 11.87 1.18
C CYS A 135 1.89 11.71 2.18
N ASP A 136 1.40 12.83 2.71
CA ASP A 136 0.39 12.91 3.76
C ASP A 136 -0.86 13.72 3.38
N GLY A 137 -1.01 14.07 2.11
CA GLY A 137 -2.11 14.89 1.60
C GLY A 137 -1.91 16.41 1.73
N SER A 138 -0.76 16.87 2.24
CA SER A 138 -0.47 18.30 2.36
C SER A 138 -0.38 19.02 1.01
N ALA A 139 -0.66 20.33 1.02
CA ALA A 139 -0.55 21.19 -0.16
C ALA A 139 0.92 21.30 -0.62
N LEU A 140 1.13 21.23 -1.93
CA LEU A 140 2.47 21.33 -2.50
C LEU A 140 2.92 22.79 -2.65
N PRO A 141 4.22 23.07 -2.45
CA PRO A 141 4.81 24.36 -2.78
C PRO A 141 4.54 24.75 -4.25
N ALA A 142 4.50 26.05 -4.52
CA ALA A 142 4.33 26.60 -5.87
C ALA A 142 5.64 27.10 -6.49
N ASP A 143 6.78 26.87 -5.84
CA ASP A 143 8.07 27.33 -6.32
C ASP A 143 8.44 26.68 -7.66
N ALA A 144 9.12 27.42 -8.52
CA ALA A 144 9.47 26.98 -9.86
C ALA A 144 10.54 25.87 -9.88
N LEU A 145 11.29 25.70 -8.78
CA LEU A 145 12.46 24.83 -8.73
C LEU A 145 12.12 23.38 -8.32
N GLY A 146 10.98 23.14 -7.67
CA GLY A 146 10.53 21.79 -7.36
C GLY A 146 9.02 21.64 -7.17
N GLY A 147 8.36 22.61 -6.53
CA GLY A 147 6.91 22.57 -6.31
C GLY A 147 6.08 22.47 -7.60
N ALA A 148 6.33 23.37 -8.57
CA ALA A 148 5.61 23.40 -9.84
C ALA A 148 5.82 22.14 -10.71
N PRO A 149 7.05 21.62 -10.88
CA PRO A 149 7.28 20.33 -11.54
C PRO A 149 6.50 19.16 -10.91
N LEU A 150 6.51 19.03 -9.59
CA LEU A 150 5.76 17.96 -8.92
C LEU A 150 4.25 18.11 -9.11
N ARG A 151 3.74 19.34 -8.99
CA ARG A 151 2.31 19.63 -9.19
C ARG A 151 1.82 19.24 -10.57
N ALA A 152 2.66 19.36 -11.60
CA ALA A 152 2.33 18.90 -12.95
C ALA A 152 2.10 17.37 -13.03
N LEU A 153 2.68 16.59 -12.11
CA LEU A 153 2.55 15.13 -12.07
C LEU A 153 1.35 14.66 -11.21
N VAL A 154 1.17 15.26 -10.03
CA VAL A 154 0.25 14.76 -9.00
C VAL A 154 -0.91 15.71 -8.65
N GLY A 155 -0.91 16.94 -9.17
CA GLY A 155 -1.87 17.98 -8.80
C GLY A 155 -1.37 18.86 -7.66
N ASP A 156 -2.25 19.66 -7.06
CA ASP A 156 -1.86 20.68 -6.07
C ASP A 156 -1.48 20.16 -4.68
N TYR A 157 -1.67 18.86 -4.44
CA TYR A 157 -1.46 18.21 -3.15
C TYR A 157 -0.57 16.98 -3.31
N ALA A 158 0.23 16.71 -2.28
CA ALA A 158 0.96 15.46 -2.20
C ALA A 158 -0.05 14.29 -2.12
N PRO A 159 0.25 13.10 -2.67
CA PRO A 159 -0.55 11.92 -2.43
C PRO A 159 -0.61 11.60 -0.93
N ASP A 160 -1.76 11.19 -0.41
CA ASP A 160 -1.85 10.64 0.96
C ASP A 160 -1.67 9.13 0.89
N LEU A 161 -0.49 8.65 1.31
CA LEU A 161 -0.12 7.23 1.23
C LEU A 161 -0.09 6.54 2.61
N ARG A 162 -0.59 7.21 3.65
CA ARG A 162 -0.63 6.63 5.00
C ARG A 162 -1.59 5.44 5.02
N GLY A 163 -1.07 4.29 5.44
CA GLY A 163 -1.86 3.04 5.50
C GLY A 163 -2.17 2.42 4.14
N ILE A 164 -1.48 2.82 3.06
CA ILE A 164 -1.69 2.29 1.71
C ILE A 164 -0.44 1.54 1.24
N PHE A 165 -0.63 0.37 0.63
CA PHE A 165 0.45 -0.34 -0.05
C PHE A 165 0.64 0.19 -1.47
N LEU A 166 1.90 0.42 -1.84
CA LEU A 166 2.25 0.75 -3.22
C LEU A 166 2.31 -0.51 -4.08
N ARG A 167 1.70 -0.44 -5.26
CA ARG A 167 1.75 -1.50 -6.28
C ARG A 167 2.04 -0.90 -7.65
N GLY A 168 2.64 -1.71 -8.53
CA GLY A 168 2.85 -1.32 -9.93
C GLY A 168 1.52 -1.02 -10.63
N ALA A 169 1.51 0.02 -11.45
CA ALA A 169 0.39 0.35 -12.33
C ALA A 169 0.47 -0.44 -13.65
N GLY A 170 -0.66 -0.55 -14.33
CA GLY A 170 -0.82 -1.27 -15.59
C GLY A 170 -1.11 -2.77 -15.41
N GLN A 171 -1.29 -3.45 -16.53
CA GLN A 171 -1.38 -4.90 -16.60
C GLN A 171 0.03 -5.48 -16.81
N ASN A 172 0.39 -6.49 -16.03
CA ASN A 172 1.60 -7.26 -16.29
C ASN A 172 1.33 -8.23 -17.46
N GLY A 173 2.15 -8.16 -18.51
CA GLY A 173 2.05 -9.03 -19.69
C GLY A 173 2.59 -10.45 -19.47
N ASN A 174 3.11 -10.77 -18.28
CA ASN A 174 3.59 -12.11 -17.96
C ASN A 174 2.43 -13.11 -17.84
N GLY A 175 2.33 -14.02 -18.80
CA GLY A 175 1.27 -15.03 -18.89
C GLY A 175 1.27 -16.07 -17.78
N THR A 176 2.38 -16.30 -17.07
CA THR A 176 2.48 -17.40 -16.07
C THR A 176 1.61 -17.19 -14.84
N ASN A 177 1.31 -15.92 -14.50
CA ASN A 177 0.52 -15.56 -13.33
C ASN A 177 -0.64 -14.62 -13.70
N ALA A 178 -1.04 -14.58 -14.97
CA ALA A 178 -2.04 -13.64 -15.47
C ALA A 178 -3.39 -13.72 -14.72
N ALA A 179 -3.76 -14.89 -14.21
CA ALA A 179 -4.98 -15.08 -13.42
C ALA A 179 -4.93 -14.42 -12.02
N GLU A 180 -3.73 -14.12 -11.52
CA GLU A 180 -3.51 -13.51 -10.19
C GLU A 180 -3.11 -12.04 -10.29
N ILE A 181 -2.66 -11.59 -11.47
CA ILE A 181 -2.24 -10.22 -11.69
C ILE A 181 -3.41 -9.40 -12.23
N GLN A 182 -4.02 -8.64 -11.34
CA GLN A 182 -5.01 -7.63 -11.70
C GLN A 182 -4.35 -6.29 -12.05
N PRO A 183 -4.86 -5.56 -13.06
CA PRO A 183 -4.31 -4.26 -13.41
C PRO A 183 -4.63 -3.24 -12.32
N ASN A 184 -3.80 -2.22 -12.19
CA ASN A 184 -4.17 -0.99 -11.49
C ASN A 184 -3.96 0.22 -12.39
N THR A 185 -4.80 1.25 -12.23
CA THR A 185 -4.61 2.52 -12.94
C THR A 185 -3.56 3.36 -12.22
N LEU A 186 -2.73 4.08 -12.97
CA LEU A 186 -1.73 4.97 -12.40
C LEU A 186 -2.37 5.99 -11.46
N LYS A 187 -1.84 6.12 -10.24
CA LYS A 187 -2.36 6.97 -9.13
C LYS A 187 -3.74 6.57 -8.57
N ALA A 188 -4.32 5.45 -8.99
CA ALA A 188 -5.59 4.99 -8.43
C ALA A 188 -5.39 4.17 -7.15
N VAL A 189 -6.28 4.41 -6.18
CA VAL A 189 -6.40 3.59 -4.97
C VAL A 189 -7.34 2.43 -5.26
N GLN A 190 -6.89 1.21 -4.96
CA GLN A 190 -7.72 0.01 -5.00
C GLN A 190 -8.16 -0.37 -3.60
N SER A 191 -9.41 -0.81 -3.46
CA SER A 191 -9.92 -1.33 -2.20
C SER A 191 -9.28 -2.68 -1.87
N SER A 192 -9.29 -3.05 -0.58
CA SER A 192 -8.91 -4.39 -0.15
C SER A 192 -9.82 -5.43 -0.77
N ASP A 193 -9.24 -6.55 -1.20
CA ASP A 193 -9.99 -7.67 -1.74
C ASP A 193 -9.32 -9.00 -1.36
N ASN A 194 -10.13 -10.06 -1.27
CA ASN A 194 -9.67 -11.41 -0.98
C ASN A 194 -9.98 -12.31 -2.18
N LYS A 195 -9.05 -13.20 -2.53
CA LYS A 195 -9.29 -14.17 -3.60
C LYS A 195 -10.48 -15.07 -3.22
N SER A 196 -11.42 -15.24 -4.16
CA SER A 196 -12.59 -16.12 -3.98
C SER A 196 -12.14 -17.53 -3.57
N HIS A 197 -12.80 -18.08 -2.56
CA HIS A 197 -12.57 -19.43 -2.04
C HIS A 197 -13.85 -20.00 -1.43
N ASN A 198 -13.89 -21.32 -1.24
CA ASN A 198 -15.03 -22.03 -0.65
C ASN A 198 -14.61 -22.69 0.67
N HIS A 199 -15.53 -22.76 1.62
CA HIS A 199 -15.39 -23.54 2.84
C HIS A 199 -16.37 -24.71 2.79
N THR A 200 -15.86 -25.93 2.97
CA THR A 200 -16.70 -27.13 3.11
C THR A 200 -16.60 -27.65 4.54
N GLY A 201 -17.71 -28.17 5.05
CA GLY A 201 -17.79 -28.76 6.38
C GLY A 201 -18.86 -29.84 6.43
N ASN A 202 -18.67 -30.82 7.30
CA ASN A 202 -19.63 -31.90 7.54
C ASN A 202 -20.21 -31.72 8.94
N THR A 203 -21.53 -31.71 9.06
CA THR A 203 -22.19 -31.84 10.36
C THR A 203 -22.32 -33.32 10.70
N SER A 204 -22.19 -33.69 11.98
CA SER A 204 -22.63 -35.02 12.43
C SER A 204 -24.12 -35.16 12.15
N ASN A 205 -24.56 -36.30 11.59
CA ASN A 205 -25.96 -36.63 11.27
C ASN A 205 -26.93 -36.03 12.29
N ALA A 206 -27.60 -34.92 11.95
CA ALA A 206 -28.70 -34.48 12.77
C ALA A 206 -29.89 -35.40 12.51
N GLY A 207 -30.48 -35.89 13.60
CA GLY A 207 -31.87 -36.31 13.59
C GLY A 207 -32.18 -37.60 12.83
N ASN A 208 -31.45 -38.68 13.10
CA ASN A 208 -32.02 -40.01 12.84
C ASN A 208 -33.22 -40.23 13.76
N HIS A 209 -34.41 -39.88 13.28
CA HIS A 209 -35.67 -40.16 13.96
C HIS A 209 -36.70 -40.66 12.95
N TYR A 210 -37.60 -41.51 13.43
CA TYR A 210 -38.70 -42.08 12.66
C TYR A 210 -40.02 -41.69 13.30
N HIS A 211 -41.07 -41.56 12.50
CA HIS A 211 -42.42 -41.41 13.00
C HIS A 211 -43.14 -42.75 12.94
N ASN A 212 -43.89 -43.07 14.00
CA ASN A 212 -44.80 -44.21 14.00
C ASN A 212 -46.10 -43.77 13.35
N MET A 213 -46.50 -44.43 12.26
CA MET A 213 -47.83 -44.27 11.69
C MET A 213 -48.75 -45.35 12.26
N PHE A 214 -49.95 -44.93 12.67
CA PHE A 214 -51.02 -45.83 13.09
C PHE A 214 -52.17 -45.70 12.09
N THR A 215 -52.48 -46.76 11.36
CA THR A 215 -53.68 -46.82 10.52
C THR A 215 -54.83 -47.39 11.36
N ARG A 216 -55.94 -46.65 11.44
CA ARG A 216 -57.18 -47.17 12.00
C ARG A 216 -57.81 -48.08 10.95
N GLN A 217 -57.80 -49.37 11.20
CA GLN A 217 -58.53 -50.31 10.37
C GLN A 217 -59.98 -50.28 10.85
N ASP A 218 -60.79 -49.41 10.26
CA ASP A 218 -62.24 -49.44 10.46
C ASP A 218 -62.79 -50.63 9.69
N SER A 219 -62.88 -51.79 10.35
CA SER A 219 -63.68 -52.90 9.86
C SER A 219 -65.14 -52.46 9.87
N GLY A 220 -65.77 -52.46 8.69
CA GLY A 220 -67.11 -51.93 8.47
C GLY A 220 -68.15 -52.39 9.49
N SER A 221 -68.93 -51.40 9.95
CA SER A 221 -70.24 -51.47 10.60
C SER A 221 -70.46 -52.53 11.70
N GLY A 222 -70.34 -52.10 12.96
CA GLY A 222 -71.07 -52.73 14.07
C GLY A 222 -70.30 -52.82 15.38
N GLN A 223 -70.32 -51.73 16.16
CA GLN A 223 -70.10 -51.69 17.62
C GLN A 223 -68.90 -52.45 18.22
N THR A 224 -67.87 -51.71 18.60
CA THR A 224 -67.37 -51.59 19.98
C THR A 224 -66.27 -50.54 19.98
N THR A 225 -66.33 -49.54 20.85
CA THR A 225 -65.22 -48.59 21.03
C THR A 225 -64.05 -49.35 21.64
N ILE A 226 -63.13 -49.84 20.78
CA ILE A 226 -61.88 -50.42 21.22
C ILE A 226 -61.03 -49.28 21.79
N GLY A 227 -60.90 -49.24 23.11
CA GLY A 227 -59.98 -48.33 23.80
C GLY A 227 -58.56 -48.82 23.60
N TYR A 228 -57.77 -48.08 22.83
CA TYR A 228 -56.34 -48.35 22.65
C TYR A 228 -55.57 -47.65 23.78
N LEU A 229 -54.93 -48.42 24.67
CA LEU A 229 -53.99 -47.87 25.64
C LEU A 229 -52.59 -47.82 24.99
N ALA A 230 -52.17 -46.63 24.59
CA ALA A 230 -50.84 -46.42 24.04
C ALA A 230 -49.82 -46.44 25.19
N THR A 231 -48.96 -47.46 25.25
CA THR A 231 -47.69 -47.38 25.95
C THR A 231 -46.59 -47.08 24.94
N THR A 232 -45.48 -46.49 25.40
CA THR A 232 -44.40 -45.91 24.57
C THR A 232 -43.78 -46.83 23.52
N ASP A 233 -44.07 -48.13 23.53
CA ASP A 233 -43.50 -49.07 22.56
C ASP A 233 -44.48 -50.12 22.01
N GLN A 234 -45.69 -50.30 22.57
CA GLN A 234 -46.61 -51.36 22.13
C GLN A 234 -48.09 -50.95 22.26
N LEU A 235 -48.89 -51.30 21.25
CA LEU A 235 -50.36 -51.23 21.27
C LEU A 235 -50.92 -52.63 21.53
N TYR A 236 -51.67 -52.77 22.63
CA TYR A 236 -52.42 -53.99 22.94
C TYR A 236 -53.88 -53.82 22.53
N LYS A 237 -54.41 -54.78 21.76
CA LYS A 237 -55.85 -54.87 21.51
C LYS A 237 -56.53 -55.37 22.78
N VAL A 238 -57.43 -54.57 23.32
CA VAL A 238 -58.31 -54.99 24.41
C VAL A 238 -59.68 -55.21 23.80
N SER A 239 -60.03 -56.48 23.59
CA SER A 239 -61.35 -56.86 23.10
C SER A 239 -62.21 -57.23 24.30
N PRO A 240 -63.44 -56.68 24.43
CA PRO A 240 -64.37 -57.19 25.42
C PRO A 240 -64.71 -58.65 25.06
N ARG A 241 -64.66 -59.55 26.04
CA ARG A 241 -65.14 -60.92 25.87
C ARG A 241 -66.64 -60.93 26.19
N ARG A 242 -67.43 -61.63 25.39
CA ARG A 242 -68.81 -61.93 25.73
C ARG A 242 -68.78 -63.12 26.68
N ASP A 243 -69.31 -62.97 27.89
CA ASP A 243 -69.43 -64.12 28.77
C ASP A 243 -70.47 -65.11 28.22
N GLY A 244 -70.44 -66.35 28.73
CA GLY A 244 -71.32 -67.43 28.29
C GLY A 244 -72.82 -67.16 28.50
N ASN A 245 -73.18 -66.01 29.08
CA ASN A 245 -74.56 -65.60 29.34
C ASN A 245 -75.01 -64.43 28.43
N GLY A 246 -74.14 -63.92 27.56
CA GLY A 246 -74.49 -62.96 26.52
C GLY A 246 -74.38 -61.48 26.92
N ASP A 247 -73.90 -61.19 28.12
CA ASP A 247 -73.66 -59.83 28.60
C ASP A 247 -72.20 -59.41 28.37
N TRP A 248 -72.00 -58.11 28.13
CA TRP A 248 -70.67 -57.54 27.97
C TRP A 248 -70.10 -57.17 29.35
N ASN A 249 -69.31 -58.05 29.94
CA ASN A 249 -68.56 -57.75 31.15
C ASN A 249 -67.32 -56.88 30.81
N GLY A 250 -67.23 -55.70 31.42
CA GLY A 250 -66.17 -54.71 31.17
C GLY A 250 -64.80 -55.06 31.75
N GLU A 251 -64.48 -56.35 31.96
CA GLU A 251 -63.21 -56.76 32.55
C GLU A 251 -62.14 -56.86 31.44
N LEU A 252 -61.18 -55.94 31.49
CA LEU A 252 -60.10 -55.78 30.51
C LEU A 252 -59.11 -56.95 30.64
N MET A 253 -59.24 -57.99 29.83
CA MET A 253 -58.28 -59.10 29.82
C MET A 253 -57.18 -58.90 28.77
N TYR A 254 -55.93 -58.92 29.23
CA TYR A 254 -54.72 -59.01 28.39
C TYR A 254 -54.69 -60.36 27.66
N SER A 255 -54.75 -60.35 26.33
CA SER A 255 -54.60 -61.56 25.51
C SER A 255 -53.25 -61.51 24.78
N PRO A 256 -52.23 -62.27 25.22
CA PRO A 256 -50.90 -62.25 24.62
C PRO A 256 -50.80 -63.03 23.29
N ASN A 257 -51.90 -63.63 22.81
CA ASN A 257 -51.84 -64.68 21.78
C ASN A 257 -52.83 -64.47 20.61
N GLN A 258 -53.16 -63.22 20.27
CA GLN A 258 -53.79 -62.91 18.99
C GLN A 258 -52.72 -62.45 17.99
N THR A 259 -52.13 -63.41 17.29
CA THR A 259 -51.03 -63.17 16.33
C THR A 259 -51.48 -62.73 14.94
N ASN A 260 -52.78 -62.60 14.68
CA ASN A 260 -53.29 -62.53 13.29
C ASN A 260 -53.96 -61.21 12.90
N ASP A 261 -53.81 -60.15 13.68
CA ASP A 261 -54.24 -58.82 13.24
C ASP A 261 -53.15 -57.80 13.57
N VAL A 262 -52.03 -58.01 12.87
CA VAL A 262 -50.82 -57.20 12.91
C VAL A 262 -51.22 -55.77 12.60
N ILE A 263 -51.20 -54.89 13.61
CA ILE A 263 -51.16 -53.45 13.37
C ILE A 263 -49.87 -53.23 12.60
N ASP A 264 -49.98 -53.07 11.28
CA ASP A 264 -48.85 -52.91 10.39
C ASP A 264 -48.06 -51.69 10.84
N ARG A 265 -46.89 -51.92 11.43
CA ARG A 265 -46.04 -50.86 11.99
C ARG A 265 -45.33 -50.18 10.85
N GLY A 266 -46.05 -49.36 10.09
CA GLY A 266 -45.45 -48.46 9.11
C GLY A 266 -44.56 -47.45 9.84
N ARG A 267 -43.24 -47.67 9.82
CA ARG A 267 -42.27 -46.64 10.17
C ARG A 267 -42.02 -45.80 8.92
N THR A 268 -42.03 -44.48 9.06
CA THR A 268 -41.44 -43.63 8.02
C THR A 268 -39.95 -43.97 7.91
N SER A 269 -39.35 -43.81 6.73
CA SER A 269 -37.89 -43.92 6.63
C SER A 269 -37.24 -42.87 7.54
N THR A 270 -36.09 -43.23 8.11
CA THR A 270 -35.25 -42.32 8.93
C THR A 270 -34.54 -41.24 8.10
N ASN A 271 -34.71 -41.29 6.77
CA ASN A 271 -34.07 -40.41 5.82
C ASN A 271 -35.06 -39.29 5.43
N GLY A 272 -35.08 -38.23 6.23
CA GLY A 272 -35.67 -36.95 5.85
C GLY A 272 -34.59 -36.03 5.30
N ASP A 273 -34.70 -35.64 4.03
CA ASP A 273 -33.81 -34.66 3.40
C ASP A 273 -33.96 -33.31 4.11
N HIS A 274 -32.92 -32.85 4.80
CA HIS A 274 -32.89 -31.52 5.40
C HIS A 274 -31.49 -30.94 5.34
N ASN A 275 -31.42 -29.61 5.20
CA ASN A 275 -30.17 -28.87 5.11
C ASN A 275 -29.83 -28.20 6.43
N HIS A 276 -28.56 -28.26 6.82
CA HIS A 276 -28.01 -27.39 7.86
C HIS A 276 -27.42 -26.14 7.23
N SER A 277 -27.95 -24.97 7.60
CA SER A 277 -27.22 -23.73 7.44
C SER A 277 -26.34 -23.55 8.68
N PHE A 278 -25.04 -23.42 8.49
CA PHE A 278 -24.14 -22.97 9.56
C PHE A 278 -23.52 -21.65 9.15
N THR A 279 -23.36 -20.75 10.11
CA THR A 279 -22.67 -19.47 9.96
C THR A 279 -21.59 -19.42 11.03
N THR A 280 -20.35 -19.22 10.62
CA THR A 280 -19.25 -19.01 11.56
C THR A 280 -19.29 -17.59 12.09
N ALA A 281 -18.76 -17.39 13.31
CA ALA A 281 -18.59 -16.04 13.84
C ALA A 281 -17.66 -15.23 12.93
N ASN A 282 -17.97 -13.94 12.75
CA ASN A 282 -17.05 -13.03 12.10
C ASN A 282 -15.80 -12.90 12.98
N SER A 283 -14.63 -13.24 12.44
CA SER A 283 -13.36 -13.24 13.18
C SER A 283 -12.30 -12.52 12.36
N GLY A 284 -11.38 -11.83 13.03
CA GLY A 284 -10.34 -11.02 12.40
C GLY A 284 -10.25 -9.60 12.96
N THR A 285 -9.56 -8.72 12.24
CA THR A 285 -9.42 -7.29 12.57
C THR A 285 -9.87 -6.44 11.38
N THR A 286 -9.81 -5.11 11.51
CA THR A 286 -10.17 -4.15 10.45
C THR A 286 -9.37 -4.34 9.15
N GLU A 287 -8.20 -4.99 9.18
CA GLU A 287 -7.32 -5.12 8.01
C GLU A 287 -6.61 -6.49 8.01
N SER A 288 -6.59 -7.14 6.84
CA SER A 288 -5.71 -8.28 6.58
C SER A 288 -4.31 -7.78 6.25
N ARG A 289 -3.37 -7.90 7.19
CA ARG A 289 -1.99 -7.41 7.02
C ARG A 289 -0.94 -8.44 7.46
N PRO A 290 0.19 -8.58 6.73
CA PRO A 290 1.36 -9.29 7.23
C PRO A 290 2.07 -8.46 8.33
N ILE A 291 3.14 -9.00 8.92
CA ILE A 291 4.01 -8.23 9.84
C ILE A 291 4.61 -7.06 9.06
N ASN A 292 4.39 -5.84 9.52
CA ASN A 292 4.82 -4.61 8.85
C ASN A 292 5.73 -3.78 9.77
N TYR A 293 6.75 -3.15 9.18
CA TYR A 293 7.51 -2.06 9.81
C TYR A 293 7.04 -0.72 9.24
N GLY A 294 6.56 0.18 10.10
CA GLY A 294 5.98 1.46 9.70
C GLY A 294 7.03 2.48 9.28
N VAL A 295 6.85 3.07 8.09
CA VAL A 295 7.67 4.15 7.55
C VAL A 295 6.76 5.19 6.90
N ASN A 296 7.23 6.43 6.85
CA ASN A 296 6.59 7.45 6.02
C ASN A 296 6.95 7.23 4.56
N TYR A 297 6.16 7.82 3.66
CA TYR A 297 6.55 8.01 2.28
C TYR A 297 6.87 9.48 2.05
N ILE A 298 7.97 9.74 1.35
CA ILE A 298 8.31 11.08 0.85
C ILE A 298 8.37 11.04 -0.68
N ILE A 299 8.05 12.16 -1.31
CA ILE A 299 8.07 12.35 -2.76
C ILE A 299 9.00 13.50 -3.14
N LYS A 300 9.79 13.28 -4.18
CA LYS A 300 10.79 14.24 -4.66
C LYS A 300 10.10 15.43 -5.32
N LEU A 301 10.44 16.64 -4.87
CA LEU A 301 10.13 17.91 -5.56
C LEU A 301 10.95 18.03 -6.85
#